data_AF-A0A345Z4N8-F1
#
_entry.id   AF-A0A345Z4N8-F1
#
_cell.length_a   1.000
_cell.length_b   1.000
_cell.length_c   1.000
_cell.angle_alpha   90.00
_cell.angle_beta   90.00
_cell.angle_gamma   90.00
#
_symmetry.space_group_name_H-M   'P 1'
#
loop_
_entity.id
_entity.type
_entity.pdbx_description
1 polymer ?
#
loop_
_entity_poly.entity_id
_entity_poly.type
_entity_poly.pdbx_seq_one_letter_code
_entity_poly.pdbx_strand_id
1 'polypeptide(L)'
;MKNQTNIKEEELSKFKNIFMNPKKINFYYFFIMAIILLCTLINLAWFLWLSGQQVLIKDLPGVDGHFFNGFVNNETNIANSAVIKPTMMIFGFSQGVTSWPWLIITTVLIVTSVLWPIIWIYLALYSYNDPRVPSILNYRVCLISFWILIPGLFILIFQNFNIIDSNLLSNSFRTQFFRQFTHLSEINWTQETQNQFEIAKAGAVKIFDFSGNKIFSIISTTFYVLSISVILFYSTFAFFINFDKNNKKIIKDSLES
;
A
#
# COMPACT_ATOMS: atom_id res chain seq x y z
N MET A 1 7.09 -48.31 18.99
CA MET A 1 7.84 -47.19 18.37
C MET A 1 7.83 -47.17 16.83
N LYS A 2 7.72 -48.29 16.09
CA LYS A 2 7.64 -48.29 14.60
C LYS A 2 6.39 -47.60 14.00
N ASN A 3 5.24 -47.61 14.69
CA ASN A 3 4.00 -47.03 14.14
C ASN A 3 3.99 -45.48 14.08
N GLN A 4 4.64 -44.79 15.02
CA GLN A 4 4.64 -43.32 15.02
C GLN A 4 5.54 -42.74 13.91
N THR A 5 6.58 -43.46 13.50
CA THR A 5 7.49 -43.03 12.42
C THR A 5 6.82 -43.13 11.05
N ASN A 6 6.09 -44.22 10.77
CA ASN A 6 5.35 -44.39 9.53
C ASN A 6 4.20 -43.37 9.38
N ILE A 7 3.48 -43.06 10.47
CA ILE A 7 2.41 -42.04 10.44
C ILE A 7 2.98 -40.66 10.11
N LYS A 8 4.12 -40.28 10.71
CA LYS A 8 4.79 -39.00 10.41
C LYS A 8 5.29 -38.91 8.97
N GLU A 9 5.81 -39.99 8.40
CA GLU A 9 6.26 -40.00 6.99
C GLU A 9 5.09 -39.90 6.00
N GLU A 10 3.97 -40.55 6.30
CA GLU A 10 2.78 -40.52 5.44
C GLU A 10 2.08 -39.15 5.48
N GLU A 11 2.01 -38.52 6.65
CA GLU A 11 1.50 -37.14 6.81
C GLU A 11 2.42 -36.13 6.11
N LEU A 12 3.74 -36.26 6.25
CA LEU A 12 4.72 -35.40 5.57
C LEU A 12 4.64 -35.57 4.04
N SER A 13 4.42 -36.79 3.55
CA SER A 13 4.23 -37.09 2.12
C SER A 13 2.95 -36.47 1.56
N LYS A 14 1.82 -36.63 2.27
CA LYS A 14 0.54 -35.99 1.91
C LYS A 14 0.69 -34.46 1.92
N PHE A 15 1.34 -33.91 2.93
CA PHE A 15 1.58 -32.47 3.06
C PHE A 15 2.50 -31.95 1.93
N LYS A 16 3.59 -32.64 1.61
CA LYS A 16 4.44 -32.31 0.44
C LYS A 16 3.62 -32.35 -0.86
N ASN A 17 2.81 -33.38 -1.10
CA ASN A 17 2.01 -33.50 -2.33
C ASN A 17 0.92 -32.43 -2.49
N ILE A 18 0.39 -31.87 -1.41
CA ILE A 18 -0.62 -30.78 -1.50
C ILE A 18 -0.01 -29.51 -2.07
N PHE A 19 1.24 -29.22 -1.78
CA PHE A 19 1.83 -27.92 -2.10
C PHE A 19 3.02 -27.98 -3.08
N MET A 20 3.65 -29.15 -3.28
CA MET A 20 4.71 -29.37 -4.27
C MET A 20 4.18 -29.78 -5.65
N ASN A 21 2.88 -30.07 -5.77
CA ASN A 21 2.31 -30.36 -7.06
C ASN A 21 2.40 -29.09 -7.94
N PRO A 22 3.09 -29.12 -9.08
CA PRO A 22 3.31 -27.93 -9.92
C PRO A 22 2.01 -27.26 -10.35
N LYS A 23 0.93 -28.03 -10.57
CA LYS A 23 -0.40 -27.47 -10.88
C LYS A 23 -0.98 -26.68 -9.70
N LYS A 24 -0.74 -27.12 -8.46
CA LYS A 24 -1.22 -26.45 -7.24
C LYS A 24 -0.36 -25.25 -6.87
N ILE A 25 0.95 -25.29 -7.10
CA ILE A 25 1.86 -24.14 -6.95
C ILE A 25 1.37 -22.96 -7.79
N ASN A 26 1.05 -23.21 -9.06
CA ASN A 26 0.52 -22.18 -9.96
C ASN A 26 -0.81 -21.63 -9.45
N PHE A 27 -1.71 -22.50 -8.99
CA PHE A 27 -2.98 -22.05 -8.40
C PHE A 27 -2.77 -21.12 -7.21
N TYR A 28 -1.93 -21.48 -6.24
CA TYR A 28 -1.63 -20.63 -5.08
C TYR A 28 -0.98 -19.31 -5.48
N TYR A 29 -0.06 -19.36 -6.45
CA TYR A 29 0.59 -18.17 -7.00
C TYR A 29 -0.42 -17.20 -7.62
N PHE A 30 -1.28 -17.67 -8.53
CA PHE A 30 -2.31 -16.85 -9.17
C PHE A 30 -3.36 -16.35 -8.18
N PHE A 31 -3.67 -17.15 -7.16
CA PHE A 31 -4.57 -16.74 -6.08
C PHE A 31 -4.01 -15.56 -5.28
N ILE A 32 -2.74 -15.64 -4.84
CA ILE A 32 -2.05 -14.53 -4.16
C ILE A 32 -2.01 -13.29 -5.06
N MET A 33 -1.70 -13.48 -6.34
CA MET A 33 -1.66 -12.39 -7.31
C MET A 33 -3.01 -11.72 -7.53
N ALA A 34 -4.09 -12.49 -7.60
CA ALA A 34 -5.44 -11.94 -7.74
C ALA A 34 -5.83 -11.10 -6.51
N ILE A 35 -5.45 -11.54 -5.31
CA ILE A 35 -5.66 -10.75 -4.08
C ILE A 35 -4.88 -9.44 -4.15
N ILE A 36 -3.60 -9.47 -4.51
CA ILE A 36 -2.75 -8.26 -4.62
C ILE A 36 -3.35 -7.30 -5.66
N LEU A 37 -3.73 -7.80 -6.84
CA LEU A 37 -4.34 -6.99 -7.89
C LEU A 37 -5.63 -6.34 -7.41
N LEU A 38 -6.49 -7.08 -6.70
CA LEU A 38 -7.71 -6.54 -6.12
C LEU A 38 -7.40 -5.43 -5.09
N CYS A 39 -6.38 -5.62 -4.23
CA CYS A 39 -5.92 -4.59 -3.30
C CYS A 39 -5.50 -3.30 -4.03
N THR A 40 -4.71 -3.45 -5.09
CA THR A 40 -4.24 -2.32 -5.91
C THR A 40 -5.41 -1.57 -6.55
N LEU A 41 -6.41 -2.29 -7.09
CA LEU A 41 -7.60 -1.68 -7.69
C LEU A 41 -8.45 -0.93 -6.66
N ILE A 42 -8.64 -1.49 -5.46
CA ILE A 42 -9.37 -0.82 -4.36
C ILE A 42 -8.67 0.50 -3.98
N ASN A 43 -7.34 0.49 -3.86
CA ASN A 43 -6.58 1.69 -3.49
C ASN A 43 -6.57 2.72 -4.61
N LEU A 44 -6.42 2.27 -5.87
CA LEU A 44 -6.51 3.15 -7.02
C LEU A 44 -7.87 3.83 -7.08
N ALA A 45 -8.96 3.09 -6.88
CA ALA A 45 -10.30 3.66 -6.82
C ALA A 45 -10.45 4.69 -5.68
N TRP A 46 -9.92 4.38 -4.49
CA TRP A 46 -9.93 5.31 -3.35
C TRP A 46 -9.12 6.58 -3.64
N PHE A 47 -7.91 6.46 -4.18
CA PHE A 47 -7.06 7.60 -4.51
C PHE A 47 -7.63 8.45 -5.64
N LEU A 48 -8.26 7.84 -6.65
CA LEU A 48 -8.98 8.57 -7.70
C LEU A 48 -10.18 9.32 -7.13
N TRP A 49 -10.93 8.71 -6.22
CA TRP A 49 -12.03 9.36 -5.52
C TRP A 49 -11.55 10.55 -4.69
N LEU A 50 -10.45 10.40 -3.95
CA LEU A 50 -9.80 11.50 -3.22
C LEU A 50 -9.30 12.61 -4.15
N SER A 51 -8.84 12.26 -5.35
CA SER A 51 -8.39 13.24 -6.36
C SER A 51 -9.50 14.07 -6.95
N GLY A 52 -10.71 13.51 -7.07
CA GLY A 52 -11.89 14.25 -7.45
C GLY A 52 -12.41 15.20 -6.37
N GLN A 53 -11.97 15.04 -5.11
CA GLN A 53 -12.40 15.89 -4.01
C GLN A 53 -11.56 17.15 -3.97
N GLN A 54 -12.19 18.29 -4.25
CA GLN A 54 -11.58 19.60 -4.07
C GLN A 54 -12.63 20.53 -3.49
N VAL A 55 -12.28 21.30 -2.48
CA VAL A 55 -13.22 22.18 -1.78
C VAL A 55 -12.60 23.56 -1.69
N LEU A 56 -13.35 24.59 -2.10
CA LEU A 56 -12.91 25.97 -1.92
C LEU A 56 -12.96 26.32 -0.44
N ILE A 57 -12.01 27.14 0.03
CA ILE A 57 -11.98 27.49 1.46
C ILE A 57 -13.27 28.20 1.89
N LYS A 58 -13.88 29.01 1.01
CA LYS A 58 -15.18 29.66 1.26
C LYS A 58 -16.36 28.70 1.44
N ASP A 59 -16.24 27.46 0.96
CA ASP A 59 -17.29 26.45 1.06
C ASP A 59 -17.13 25.57 2.32
N LEU A 60 -16.12 25.85 3.16
CA LEU A 60 -15.92 25.14 4.41
C LEU A 60 -16.98 25.54 5.46
N PRO A 61 -17.50 24.60 6.26
CA PRO A 61 -18.41 24.90 7.34
C PRO A 61 -17.80 25.89 8.33
N GLY A 62 -18.54 26.96 8.64
CA GLY A 62 -18.09 28.01 9.57
C GLY A 62 -17.27 29.13 8.93
N VAL A 63 -16.96 29.05 7.64
CA VAL A 63 -16.34 30.14 6.88
C VAL A 63 -17.43 31.01 6.26
N ASP A 64 -17.58 32.24 6.74
CA ASP A 64 -18.57 33.19 6.21
C ASP A 64 -18.05 33.92 4.95
N GLY A 65 -18.95 34.56 4.19
CA GLY A 65 -18.58 35.26 2.95
C GLY A 65 -17.60 36.43 3.12
N HIS A 66 -17.48 36.97 4.34
CA HIS A 66 -16.54 38.05 4.69
C HIS A 66 -15.27 37.56 5.40
N PHE A 67 -15.14 36.25 5.57
CA PHE A 67 -14.13 35.63 6.43
C PHE A 67 -12.69 35.83 5.93
N PHE A 68 -12.50 36.02 4.62
CA PHE A 68 -11.22 36.37 4.02
C PHE A 68 -11.24 37.76 3.35
N ASN A 69 -12.13 38.66 3.78
CA ASN A 69 -12.17 40.02 3.21
C ASN A 69 -10.79 40.69 3.36
N GLY A 70 -10.20 41.06 2.22
CA GLY A 70 -8.89 41.73 2.18
C GLY A 70 -7.69 40.80 2.00
N PHE A 71 -7.85 39.48 2.04
CA PHE A 71 -6.75 38.56 1.72
C PHE A 71 -6.66 38.37 0.21
N VAL A 72 -5.63 38.97 -0.39
CA VAL A 72 -5.37 38.96 -1.83
C VAL A 72 -4.05 38.22 -2.09
N ASN A 73 -4.05 37.31 -3.05
CA ASN A 73 -2.84 36.70 -3.61
C ASN A 73 -2.76 37.05 -5.09
N ASN A 74 -1.68 37.73 -5.51
CA ASN A 74 -1.46 38.18 -6.88
C ASN A 74 -2.72 38.85 -7.49
N GLU A 75 -3.27 39.84 -6.79
CA GLU A 75 -4.47 40.61 -7.19
C GLU A 75 -5.79 39.82 -7.23
N THR A 76 -5.79 38.53 -6.90
CA THR A 76 -7.00 37.70 -6.79
C THR A 76 -7.42 37.50 -5.34
N ASN A 77 -8.73 37.64 -5.08
CA ASN A 77 -9.30 37.36 -3.76
C ASN A 77 -9.19 35.86 -3.46
N ILE A 78 -8.51 35.55 -2.35
CA ILE A 78 -8.20 34.19 -1.93
C ILE A 78 -9.48 33.38 -1.70
N ALA A 79 -10.57 33.99 -1.24
CA ALA A 79 -11.85 33.29 -1.06
C ALA A 79 -12.36 32.57 -2.32
N ASN A 80 -11.98 33.06 -3.52
CA ASN A 80 -12.45 32.51 -4.80
C ASN A 80 -11.44 31.62 -5.52
N SER A 81 -10.17 31.62 -5.10
CA SER A 81 -9.09 30.85 -5.76
C SER A 81 -8.49 29.76 -4.88
N ALA A 82 -8.67 29.88 -3.56
CA ALA A 82 -8.14 28.97 -2.56
C ALA A 82 -8.86 27.64 -2.51
N VAL A 83 -8.15 26.55 -2.84
CA VAL A 83 -8.71 25.18 -2.86
C VAL A 83 -7.90 24.27 -1.97
N ILE A 84 -8.59 23.46 -1.16
CA ILE A 84 -7.97 22.40 -0.37
C ILE A 84 -8.19 21.07 -1.07
N LYS A 85 -7.11 20.29 -1.16
CA LYS A 85 -7.11 18.98 -1.83
C LYS A 85 -6.64 17.90 -0.85
N PRO A 86 -7.47 16.90 -0.52
CA PRO A 86 -7.07 15.79 0.33
C PRO A 86 -6.02 14.90 -0.35
N THR A 87 -5.86 14.97 -1.68
CA THR A 87 -4.75 14.28 -2.38
C THR A 87 -3.38 14.68 -1.91
N MET A 88 -3.21 15.91 -1.41
CA MET A 88 -1.93 16.32 -0.83
C MET A 88 -1.60 15.56 0.46
N MET A 89 -2.52 14.78 1.04
CA MET A 89 -2.24 13.89 2.17
C MET A 89 -1.79 12.50 1.75
N ILE A 90 -1.86 12.17 0.46
CA ILE A 90 -1.39 10.88 -0.05
C ILE A 90 0.14 10.82 0.15
N PHE A 91 0.64 9.86 0.92
CA PHE A 91 2.02 9.78 1.42
C PHE A 91 2.46 11.02 2.22
N GLY A 92 1.54 11.66 2.95
CA GLY A 92 1.81 12.88 3.71
C GLY A 92 2.67 12.70 4.96
N PHE A 93 2.62 11.53 5.59
CA PHE A 93 3.28 11.18 6.87
C PHE A 93 3.30 12.37 7.85
N SER A 94 4.42 12.60 8.55
CA SER A 94 4.51 13.61 9.63
C SER A 94 4.19 15.04 9.22
N GLN A 95 4.42 15.40 7.95
CA GLN A 95 4.23 16.77 7.45
C GLN A 95 2.80 17.01 6.93
N GLY A 96 2.00 15.96 6.78
CA GLY A 96 0.66 16.03 6.19
C GLY A 96 0.66 16.38 4.69
N VAL A 97 1.83 16.49 4.05
CA VAL A 97 1.95 16.81 2.62
C VAL A 97 2.72 15.71 1.90
N THR A 98 2.24 15.32 0.73
CA THR A 98 2.77 14.22 -0.09
C THR A 98 4.29 14.22 -0.14
N SER A 99 4.87 13.16 0.40
CA SER A 99 6.29 12.88 0.32
C SER A 99 6.57 12.14 -0.98
N TRP A 100 7.12 12.88 -1.96
CA TRP A 100 7.50 12.34 -3.27
C TRP A 100 8.40 11.10 -3.20
N PRO A 101 9.43 11.03 -2.32
CA PRO A 101 10.24 9.81 -2.20
C PRO A 101 9.41 8.58 -1.85
N TRP A 102 8.48 8.70 -0.89
CA TRP A 102 7.62 7.59 -0.49
C TRP A 102 6.61 7.21 -1.57
N LEU A 103 6.04 8.19 -2.27
CA LEU A 103 5.19 7.95 -3.43
C LEU A 103 5.94 7.14 -4.51
N ILE A 104 7.16 7.56 -4.87
CA ILE A 104 7.99 6.90 -5.89
C ILE A 104 8.33 5.47 -5.45
N ILE A 105 8.85 5.29 -4.23
CA ILE A 105 9.21 3.97 -3.71
C ILE A 105 8.00 3.04 -3.72
N THR A 106 6.86 3.50 -3.22
CA THR A 106 5.64 2.69 -3.14
C THR A 106 5.11 2.36 -4.54
N THR A 107 5.15 3.31 -5.46
CA THR A 107 4.74 3.09 -6.85
C THR A 107 5.64 2.06 -7.53
N VAL A 108 6.97 2.18 -7.38
CA VAL A 108 7.92 1.20 -7.91
C VAL A 108 7.67 -0.18 -7.34
N LEU A 109 7.44 -0.30 -6.02
CA LEU A 109 7.14 -1.59 -5.38
C LEU A 109 5.84 -2.20 -5.88
N ILE A 110 4.76 -1.41 -6.02
CA ILE A 110 3.47 -1.87 -6.56
C ILE A 110 3.62 -2.29 -8.03
N VAL A 111 4.19 -1.43 -8.88
CA VAL A 111 4.38 -1.71 -10.31
C VAL A 111 5.24 -2.94 -10.51
N THR A 112 6.34 -3.05 -9.76
CA THR A 112 7.19 -4.25 -9.78
C THR A 112 6.37 -5.46 -9.34
N SER A 113 5.55 -5.37 -8.30
CA SER A 113 4.74 -6.51 -7.84
C SER A 113 3.67 -6.97 -8.84
N VAL A 114 3.13 -6.07 -9.66
CA VAL A 114 2.11 -6.38 -10.67
C VAL A 114 2.74 -6.86 -11.98
N LEU A 115 3.89 -6.30 -12.38
CA LEU A 115 4.60 -6.66 -13.60
C LEU A 115 5.48 -7.91 -13.45
N TRP A 116 6.03 -8.14 -12.26
CA TRP A 116 6.87 -9.31 -11.98
C TRP A 116 6.20 -10.67 -12.28
N PRO A 117 4.90 -10.86 -12.03
CA PRO A 117 4.15 -12.04 -12.47
C PRO A 117 4.11 -12.25 -13.97
N ILE A 118 4.10 -11.18 -14.77
CA ILE A 118 4.14 -11.28 -16.22
C ILE A 118 5.52 -11.79 -16.66
N ILE A 119 6.58 -11.26 -16.04
CA ILE A 119 7.95 -11.76 -16.21
C ILE A 119 8.05 -13.22 -15.79
N TRP A 120 7.37 -13.60 -14.70
CA TRP A 120 7.32 -14.98 -14.23
C TRP A 120 6.54 -15.89 -15.16
N ILE A 121 5.37 -15.50 -15.68
CA ILE A 121 4.66 -16.30 -16.68
C ILE A 121 5.56 -16.54 -17.89
N TYR A 122 6.29 -15.51 -18.33
CA TYR A 122 7.26 -15.65 -19.41
C TYR A 122 8.41 -16.63 -19.08
N LEU A 123 9.01 -16.50 -17.89
CA LEU A 123 10.10 -17.39 -17.44
C LEU A 123 9.62 -18.82 -17.13
N ALA A 124 8.44 -18.97 -16.55
CA ALA A 124 7.80 -20.25 -16.25
C ALA A 124 7.40 -20.95 -17.55
N LEU A 125 6.83 -20.27 -18.54
CA LEU A 125 6.54 -20.87 -19.85
C LEU A 125 7.81 -21.39 -20.53
N TYR A 126 8.94 -20.71 -20.35
CA TYR A 126 10.25 -21.17 -20.84
C TYR A 126 10.82 -22.34 -20.01
N SER A 127 10.70 -22.29 -18.68
CA SER A 127 11.26 -23.29 -17.76
C SER A 127 10.40 -24.55 -17.60
N TYR A 128 9.09 -24.48 -17.81
CA TYR A 128 8.17 -25.62 -17.66
C TYR A 128 8.34 -26.65 -18.78
N ASN A 129 8.89 -26.23 -19.92
CA ASN A 129 9.31 -27.12 -21.00
C ASN A 129 10.70 -27.74 -20.77
N ASP A 130 11.43 -27.32 -19.74
CA ASP A 130 12.71 -27.89 -19.38
C ASP A 130 12.59 -28.78 -18.12
N PRO A 131 12.52 -30.11 -18.28
CA PRO A 131 12.40 -31.05 -17.16
C PRO A 131 13.61 -31.03 -16.20
N ARG A 132 14.68 -30.28 -16.53
CA ARG A 132 15.88 -30.14 -15.70
C ARG A 132 15.73 -29.16 -14.55
N VAL A 133 14.74 -28.25 -14.58
CA VAL A 133 14.56 -27.25 -13.51
C VAL A 133 13.72 -27.82 -12.36
N PRO A 134 14.26 -27.94 -11.14
CA PRO A 134 13.52 -28.49 -10.02
C PRO A 134 12.35 -27.57 -9.63
N SER A 135 11.15 -28.12 -9.42
CA SER A 135 9.95 -27.38 -8.96
C SER A 135 10.19 -26.54 -7.70
N ILE A 136 11.16 -26.97 -6.87
CA ILE A 136 11.58 -26.28 -5.65
C ILE A 136 12.28 -24.94 -5.93
N LEU A 137 13.02 -24.86 -7.03
CA LEU A 137 13.75 -23.66 -7.44
C LEU A 137 12.76 -22.62 -7.95
N ASN A 138 11.78 -23.07 -8.74
CA ASN A 138 10.68 -22.23 -9.20
C ASN A 138 9.86 -21.67 -8.03
N TYR A 139 9.53 -22.53 -7.06
CA TYR A 139 8.83 -22.13 -5.84
C TYR A 139 9.57 -21.03 -5.05
N ARG A 140 10.89 -21.16 -4.87
CA ARG A 140 11.71 -20.18 -4.14
C ARG A 140 11.83 -18.85 -4.87
N VAL A 141 11.98 -18.87 -6.19
CA VAL A 141 12.08 -17.64 -6.98
C VAL A 141 10.74 -16.88 -6.99
N CYS A 142 9.58 -17.58 -6.94
CA CYS A 142 8.27 -16.94 -6.73
C CYS A 142 8.16 -16.27 -5.36
N LEU A 143 8.73 -16.88 -4.32
CA LEU A 143 8.72 -16.33 -2.97
C LEU A 143 9.52 -15.05 -2.84
N ILE A 144 10.68 -14.95 -3.51
CA ILE A 144 11.50 -13.73 -3.49
C ILE A 144 10.67 -12.51 -3.89
N SER A 145 9.84 -12.65 -4.93
CA SER A 145 8.95 -11.61 -5.42
C SER A 145 7.92 -11.17 -4.38
N PHE A 146 7.31 -12.14 -3.69
CA PHE A 146 6.35 -11.85 -2.63
C PHE A 146 7.02 -11.18 -1.42
N TRP A 147 8.24 -11.56 -1.09
CA TRP A 147 8.99 -10.93 0.00
C TRP A 147 9.40 -9.48 -0.31
N ILE A 148 9.75 -9.17 -1.56
CA ILE A 148 10.03 -7.80 -2.01
C ILE A 148 8.78 -6.91 -1.90
N LEU A 149 7.58 -7.49 -2.03
CA LEU A 149 6.32 -6.76 -1.95
C LEU A 149 5.95 -6.36 -0.50
N ILE A 150 6.32 -7.16 0.50
CA ILE A 150 5.90 -6.97 1.90
C ILE A 150 6.18 -5.54 2.41
N PRO A 151 7.37 -4.94 2.23
CA PRO A 151 7.62 -3.56 2.60
C PRO A 151 6.63 -2.56 1.98
N GLY A 152 6.27 -2.74 0.71
CA GLY A 152 5.29 -1.90 0.02
C GLY A 152 3.90 -2.00 0.64
N LEU A 153 3.47 -3.21 1.02
CA LEU A 153 2.20 -3.42 1.71
C LEU A 153 2.17 -2.74 3.08
N PHE A 154 3.28 -2.78 3.84
CA PHE A 154 3.37 -2.06 5.11
C PHE A 154 3.29 -0.55 4.93
N ILE A 155 3.96 0.01 3.93
CA ILE A 155 3.88 1.45 3.62
C ILE A 155 2.43 1.83 3.30
N LEU A 156 1.71 1.00 2.53
CA LEU A 156 0.31 1.24 2.19
C LEU A 156 -0.61 1.12 3.41
N ILE A 157 -0.41 0.14 4.29
CA ILE A 157 -1.13 0.04 5.56
C ILE A 157 -0.91 1.31 6.39
N PHE A 158 0.33 1.76 6.53
CA PHE A 158 0.62 2.99 7.28
C PHE A 158 -0.04 4.21 6.64
N GLN A 159 -0.02 4.29 5.31
CA GLN A 159 -0.68 5.35 4.56
C GLN A 159 -2.20 5.37 4.81
N ASN A 160 -2.86 4.22 4.89
CA ASN A 160 -4.29 4.12 5.16
C ASN A 160 -4.67 4.71 6.51
N PHE A 161 -3.83 4.53 7.54
CA PHE A 161 -4.02 5.14 8.85
C PHE A 161 -3.75 6.65 8.81
N ASN A 162 -2.74 7.10 8.05
CA ASN A 162 -2.44 8.52 7.95
C ASN A 162 -3.56 9.33 7.31
N ILE A 163 -4.23 8.80 6.28
CA ILE A 163 -5.31 9.51 5.56
C ILE A 163 -6.49 9.79 6.49
N ILE A 164 -6.74 8.93 7.49
CA ILE A 164 -7.84 9.07 8.44
C ILE A 164 -7.45 9.78 9.73
N ASP A 165 -6.18 10.12 9.92
CA ASP A 165 -5.72 10.82 11.12
C ASP A 165 -6.05 12.32 11.02
N SER A 166 -6.90 12.79 11.93
CA SER A 166 -7.32 14.18 12.01
C SER A 166 -6.16 15.14 12.31
N ASN A 167 -5.13 14.70 13.00
CA ASN A 167 -3.94 15.53 13.27
C ASN A 167 -3.12 15.75 12.00
N LEU A 168 -2.93 14.71 11.21
CA LEU A 168 -2.24 14.82 9.92
C LEU A 168 -3.05 15.63 8.91
N LEU A 169 -4.37 15.50 8.95
CA LEU A 169 -5.29 16.33 8.17
C LEU A 169 -5.16 17.81 8.55
N SER A 170 -5.15 18.11 9.85
CA SER A 170 -4.92 19.46 10.37
C SER A 170 -3.56 20.02 9.93
N ASN A 171 -2.49 19.22 9.99
CA ASN A 171 -1.15 19.65 9.55
C ASN A 171 -1.08 19.86 8.03
N SER A 172 -1.73 18.99 7.25
CA SER A 172 -1.87 19.15 5.80
C SER A 172 -2.60 20.43 5.46
N PHE A 173 -3.75 20.64 6.10
CA PHE A 173 -4.55 21.85 5.95
C PHE A 173 -3.72 23.09 6.25
N ARG A 174 -2.99 23.09 7.38
CA ARG A 174 -2.09 24.18 7.76
C ARG A 174 -1.12 24.52 6.63
N THR A 175 -0.45 23.51 6.08
CA THR A 175 0.55 23.72 5.02
C THR A 175 -0.08 24.15 3.70
N GLN A 176 -1.23 23.59 3.33
CA GLN A 176 -1.98 23.98 2.14
C GLN A 176 -2.51 25.41 2.25
N PHE A 177 -3.04 25.77 3.41
CA PHE A 177 -3.54 27.10 3.74
C PHE A 177 -2.43 28.13 3.58
N PHE A 178 -1.28 27.97 4.26
CA PHE A 178 -0.19 28.96 4.16
C PHE A 178 0.47 29.04 2.79
N ARG A 179 0.50 27.96 2.02
CA ARG A 179 0.96 28.02 0.62
C ARG A 179 0.12 28.95 -0.26
N GLN A 180 -1.10 29.26 0.14
CA GLN A 180 -2.01 30.11 -0.63
C GLN A 180 -1.87 31.60 -0.27
N PHE A 181 -1.13 31.94 0.78
CA PHE A 181 -0.86 33.33 1.15
C PHE A 181 0.64 33.63 0.96
N THR A 182 0.96 34.53 0.03
CA THR A 182 2.35 34.96 -0.23
C THR A 182 2.93 35.86 0.86
N HIS A 183 2.07 36.58 1.59
CA HIS A 183 2.46 37.62 2.55
C HIS A 183 2.27 37.23 4.03
N LEU A 184 1.67 36.06 4.30
CA LEU A 184 1.39 35.60 5.66
C LEU A 184 2.21 34.33 5.93
N SER A 185 3.25 34.50 6.74
CA SER A 185 3.94 33.38 7.38
C SER A 185 3.34 33.14 8.78
N GLU A 186 3.57 31.95 9.34
CA GLU A 186 3.14 31.57 10.70
C GLU A 186 3.64 32.52 11.80
N ILE A 187 4.61 33.37 11.49
CA ILE A 187 5.33 34.22 12.42
C ILE A 187 4.61 35.58 12.60
N ASN A 188 3.73 35.98 11.67
CA ASN A 188 3.10 37.30 11.63
C ASN A 188 1.56 37.25 11.79
N TRP A 189 1.04 36.32 12.59
CA TRP A 189 -0.41 36.21 12.79
C TRP A 189 -0.97 37.34 13.66
N THR A 190 -2.07 37.93 13.22
CA THR A 190 -2.99 38.64 14.12
C THR A 190 -3.89 37.60 14.82
N GLN A 191 -4.43 37.97 15.99
CA GLN A 191 -5.39 37.13 16.71
C GLN A 191 -6.61 36.77 15.85
N GLU A 192 -7.02 37.69 14.96
CA GLU A 192 -8.13 37.49 14.04
C GLU A 192 -7.81 36.41 12.99
N THR A 193 -6.64 36.48 12.35
CA THR A 193 -6.19 35.47 11.38
C THR A 193 -6.05 34.10 12.04
N GLN A 194 -5.62 34.04 13.30
CA GLN A 194 -5.53 32.79 14.05
C GLN A 194 -6.92 32.18 14.31
N ASN A 195 -7.88 32.97 14.73
CA ASN A 195 -9.26 32.50 14.93
C ASN A 195 -9.88 32.02 13.61
N GLN A 196 -9.66 32.76 12.52
CA GLN A 196 -10.11 32.39 11.18
C GLN A 196 -9.49 31.07 10.71
N PHE A 197 -8.18 30.90 10.93
CA PHE A 197 -7.49 29.65 10.63
C PHE A 197 -8.09 28.46 11.39
N GLU A 198 -8.31 28.59 12.70
CA GLU A 198 -8.83 27.49 13.53
C GLU A 198 -10.27 27.08 13.14
N ILE A 199 -11.13 28.05 12.81
CA ILE A 199 -12.48 27.76 12.31
C ILE A 199 -12.42 27.05 10.94
N ALA A 200 -11.62 27.56 10.00
CA ALA A 200 -11.46 26.93 8.69
C ALA A 200 -10.86 25.52 8.80
N LYS A 201 -9.90 25.32 9.70
CA LYS A 201 -9.30 24.02 10.03
C LYS A 201 -10.35 23.05 10.56
N ALA A 202 -11.21 23.49 11.49
CA ALA A 202 -12.29 22.66 12.01
C ALA A 202 -13.31 22.29 10.91
N GLY A 203 -13.64 23.24 10.02
CA GLY A 203 -14.49 22.99 8.86
C GLY A 203 -13.89 21.97 7.89
N ALA A 204 -12.59 22.06 7.61
CA ALA A 204 -11.88 21.10 6.77
C ALA A 204 -11.81 19.71 7.39
N VAL A 205 -11.54 19.58 8.70
CA VAL A 205 -11.60 18.30 9.40
C VAL A 205 -13.00 17.70 9.29
N LYS A 206 -14.06 18.50 9.46
CA LYS A 206 -15.45 18.01 9.40
C LYS A 206 -15.84 17.49 8.02
N ILE A 207 -15.37 18.14 6.94
CA ILE A 207 -15.58 17.65 5.59
C ILE A 207 -14.70 16.42 5.37
N PHE A 208 -13.39 16.52 5.51
CA PHE A 208 -12.50 15.46 5.03
C PHE A 208 -12.41 14.23 5.98
N ASP A 209 -12.88 14.31 7.23
CA ASP A 209 -13.10 13.17 8.14
C ASP A 209 -14.42 12.42 7.86
N PHE A 210 -14.81 12.30 6.59
CA PHE A 210 -15.98 11.51 6.20
C PHE A 210 -15.82 10.03 6.55
N SER A 211 -16.92 9.41 6.96
CA SER A 211 -17.05 7.96 7.19
C SER A 211 -16.60 7.12 5.99
N GLY A 212 -16.68 7.66 4.76
CA GLY A 212 -16.15 7.03 3.55
C GLY A 212 -14.66 6.73 3.62
N ASN A 213 -13.83 7.67 4.08
CA ASN A 213 -12.38 7.48 4.23
C ASN A 213 -12.06 6.37 5.24
N LYS A 214 -12.83 6.31 6.34
CA LYS A 214 -12.71 5.25 7.35
C LYS A 214 -13.07 3.88 6.77
N ILE A 215 -14.14 3.79 5.98
CA ILE A 215 -14.57 2.54 5.33
C ILE A 215 -13.50 2.04 4.35
N PHE A 216 -13.01 2.91 3.45
CA PHE A 216 -11.96 2.53 2.50
C PHE A 216 -10.67 2.12 3.20
N SER A 217 -10.27 2.85 4.25
CA SER A 217 -9.10 2.53 5.07
C SER A 217 -9.22 1.15 5.72
N ILE A 218 -10.37 0.83 6.35
CA ILE A 218 -10.61 -0.48 6.97
C ILE A 218 -10.56 -1.59 5.93
N ILE A 219 -11.34 -1.47 4.84
CA ILE A 219 -11.41 -2.49 3.78
C ILE A 219 -10.01 -2.74 3.21
N SER A 220 -9.32 -1.67 2.79
CA SER A 220 -7.98 -1.80 2.22
C SER A 220 -6.98 -2.41 3.20
N THR A 221 -7.02 -2.02 4.48
CA THR A 221 -6.11 -2.54 5.49
C THR A 221 -6.34 -4.02 5.75
N THR A 222 -7.60 -4.47 5.83
CA THR A 222 -7.95 -5.89 5.94
C THR A 222 -7.38 -6.70 4.78
N PHE A 223 -7.53 -6.20 3.55
CA PHE A 223 -6.98 -6.88 2.37
C PHE A 223 -5.45 -6.94 2.35
N TYR A 224 -4.76 -5.89 2.81
CA TYR A 224 -3.29 -5.94 2.94
C TYR A 224 -2.82 -6.90 4.03
N VAL A 225 -3.48 -6.92 5.18
CA VAL A 225 -3.18 -7.88 6.26
C VAL A 225 -3.40 -9.31 5.76
N LEU A 226 -4.52 -9.58 5.07
CA LEU A 226 -4.78 -10.88 4.46
C LEU A 226 -3.69 -11.26 3.45
N SER A 227 -3.27 -10.32 2.59
CA SER A 227 -2.19 -10.56 1.62
C SER A 227 -0.89 -10.95 2.31
N ILE A 228 -0.48 -10.21 3.35
CA ILE A 228 0.71 -10.52 4.15
C ILE A 228 0.57 -11.89 4.81
N SER A 229 -0.58 -12.20 5.43
CA SER A 229 -0.83 -13.50 6.07
C SER A 229 -0.71 -14.66 5.09
N VAL A 230 -1.27 -14.53 3.88
CA VAL A 230 -1.17 -15.58 2.85
C VAL A 230 0.27 -15.73 2.36
N ILE A 231 1.01 -14.63 2.15
CA ILE A 231 2.43 -14.68 1.76
C ILE A 231 3.27 -15.36 2.84
N LEU A 232 3.05 -15.03 4.12
CA LEU A 232 3.76 -15.64 5.25
C LEU A 232 3.43 -17.14 5.37
N PHE A 233 2.16 -17.51 5.23
CA PHE A 233 1.72 -18.91 5.23
C PHE A 233 2.34 -19.70 4.06
N TYR A 234 2.41 -19.10 2.88
CA TYR A 234 3.10 -19.69 1.73
C TYR A 234 4.63 -19.78 1.96
N SER A 235 5.22 -18.82 2.68
CA SER A 235 6.64 -18.80 3.00
C SER A 235 7.06 -19.85 4.03
N THR A 236 6.25 -20.07 5.08
CA THR A 236 6.54 -21.11 6.08
C THR A 236 6.61 -22.49 5.45
N PHE A 237 5.78 -22.76 4.44
CA PHE A 237 5.84 -24.00 3.67
C PHE A 237 7.20 -24.21 2.99
N ALA A 238 7.80 -23.16 2.41
CA ALA A 238 9.14 -23.19 1.83
C ALA A 238 10.22 -23.65 2.81
N PHE A 239 10.08 -23.18 4.06
CA PHE A 239 11.04 -23.43 5.12
C PHE A 239 10.94 -24.89 5.61
N PHE A 240 9.73 -25.40 5.83
CA PHE A 240 9.52 -26.77 6.34
C PHE A 240 9.89 -27.87 5.34
N ILE A 241 9.87 -27.59 4.05
CA ILE A 241 10.28 -28.53 3.00
C ILE A 241 11.77 -28.90 3.04
N ASN A 242 12.63 -28.00 3.54
CA ASN A 242 14.09 -28.12 3.38
C ASN A 242 14.76 -29.17 4.28
N PHE A 243 14.02 -30.15 4.80
CA PHE A 243 14.56 -31.26 5.59
C PHE A 243 14.73 -32.57 4.82
N ASP A 244 14.87 -32.53 3.48
CA ASP A 244 15.31 -33.71 2.73
C ASP A 244 16.81 -33.64 2.43
N LYS A 245 17.61 -34.34 3.24
CA LYS A 245 19.06 -34.55 3.05
C LYS A 245 19.40 -35.07 1.64
N ASN A 246 18.44 -35.67 0.93
CA ASN A 246 18.63 -36.24 -0.40
C ASN A 246 18.72 -35.19 -1.54
N ASN A 247 18.12 -34.01 -1.39
CA ASN A 247 18.19 -32.96 -2.43
C ASN A 247 19.56 -32.27 -2.51
N LYS A 248 20.36 -32.30 -1.44
CA LYS A 248 21.75 -31.79 -1.47
C LYS A 248 22.63 -32.56 -2.45
N LYS A 249 22.33 -33.85 -2.69
CA LYS A 249 23.10 -34.69 -3.60
C LYS A 249 22.79 -34.35 -5.06
N ILE A 250 21.50 -34.23 -5.39
CA ILE A 250 21.03 -33.88 -6.75
C ILE A 250 21.53 -32.49 -7.20
N ILE A 251 21.51 -31.49 -6.30
CA ILE A 251 22.00 -30.14 -6.63
C ILE A 251 23.52 -30.12 -6.83
N LYS A 252 24.25 -30.91 -6.03
CA LYS A 252 25.70 -31.06 -6.18
C LYS A 252 26.07 -31.71 -7.52
N ASP A 253 25.35 -32.77 -7.89
CA ASP A 253 25.58 -33.50 -9.14
C ASP A 253 25.25 -32.65 -10.39
N SER A 254 24.31 -31.69 -10.29
CA SER A 254 23.97 -30.77 -11.41
C SER A 254 24.92 -29.57 -11.58
N LEU A 255 25.72 -29.26 -10.55
CA LEU A 255 26.71 -28.17 -10.59
C LEU A 255 28.10 -28.67 -11.00
N GLU A 256 28.32 -29.98 -10.95
CA GLU A 256 29.56 -30.66 -11.36
C GLU A 256 29.49 -31.22 -12.80
N SER A 257 28.38 -30.99 -13.53
CA SER A 257 28.16 -31.36 -14.94
C SER A 257 28.13 -30.14 -15.86
#